data_AF-A0A848VQL0-F1
#
_entry.id   AF-A0A848VQL0-F1
#
_cell.length_a   1.000
_cell.length_b   1.000
_cell.length_c   1.000
_cell.angle_alpha   90.00
_cell.angle_beta   90.00
_cell.angle_gamma   90.00
#
_symmetry.space_group_name_H-M   'P 1'
#
loop_
_entity.id
_entity.type
_entity.pdbx_description
1 polymer ?
#
loop_
_entity_poly.entity_id
_entity_poly.type
_entity_poly.pdbx_seq_one_letter_code
_entity_poly.pdbx_strand_id
1 'polypeptide(L)'
;MRLRLERFNVEPAKVRSLLRWSTTRARTAVAWRRAGARAGRTVRGAGRVTATLLAASALLWWFTGTAATQPLASPEPPSNLIAVPADLGIYLQWDASPTPVRQISEYRIERFREGDSAAVIIRRVPAGQLSHFDSTGLGGVEYRYRVRARDWFLNDSPWSDPAFATYRDPEAPAPPDSISVTVNPRGLFVDWVANQEPDLAEYRVYRAEEGQALQQVAAREQTQYLDREALTAVPYVYRVTAVDLSGNESPPSDSVLGFIPDGIPPGRVTGFVAEGTAKG
;
A
#
# COMPACT_ATOMS: atom_id res chain seq x y z
N MET A 1 31.79 19.53 29.73
CA MET A 1 32.40 18.38 29.03
C MET A 1 31.54 18.10 27.79
N ARG A 2 31.98 18.57 26.61
CA ARG A 2 31.20 18.51 25.35
C ARG A 2 31.35 17.15 24.71
N LEU A 3 30.26 16.43 24.46
CA LEU A 3 30.26 15.20 23.67
C LEU A 3 29.98 15.52 22.20
N ARG A 4 30.81 14.92 21.36
CA ARG A 4 31.05 15.18 19.94
C ARG A 4 30.22 14.17 19.12
N LEU A 5 29.41 14.66 18.19
CA LEU A 5 28.72 13.84 17.19
C LEU A 5 29.74 13.42 16.11
N GLU A 6 30.05 12.12 16.03
CA GLU A 6 30.77 11.55 14.89
C GLU A 6 29.78 11.14 13.80
N ARG A 7 29.92 11.73 12.62
CA ARG A 7 29.23 11.33 11.39
C ARG A 7 29.97 10.15 10.79
N PHE A 8 29.29 9.02 10.60
CA PHE A 8 29.79 7.94 9.74
C PHE A 8 29.60 8.35 8.27
N ASN A 9 30.72 8.67 7.62
CA ASN A 9 30.84 8.87 6.18
C ASN A 9 31.35 7.55 5.57
N VAL A 10 30.55 6.89 4.73
CA VAL A 10 30.97 5.66 4.04
C VAL A 10 31.27 6.02 2.58
N GLU A 11 32.55 6.04 2.22
CA GLU A 11 33.02 6.16 0.84
C GLU A 11 32.87 4.83 0.08
N PRO A 12 32.47 4.82 -1.21
CA PRO A 12 32.50 3.63 -2.03
C PRO A 12 33.88 3.40 -2.67
N ALA A 13 34.56 2.32 -2.26
CA ALA A 13 35.81 1.86 -2.85
C ALA A 13 35.60 0.93 -4.07
N LYS A 14 36.19 1.35 -5.19
CA LYS A 14 36.94 0.56 -6.21
C LYS A 14 36.50 -0.88 -6.52
N VAL A 15 35.92 -1.09 -7.71
CA VAL A 15 36.22 -2.25 -8.55
C VAL A 15 36.47 -1.77 -9.99
N ARG A 16 37.70 -1.99 -10.48
CA ARG A 16 38.13 -1.74 -11.88
C ARG A 16 38.31 -3.08 -12.60
N SER A 17 38.24 -3.01 -13.94
CA SER A 17 38.72 -3.99 -14.94
C SER A 17 37.67 -5.06 -15.31
N LEU A 18 37.34 -5.42 -16.56
CA LEU A 18 37.80 -5.11 -17.93
C LEU A 18 36.65 -5.49 -18.89
N LEU A 19 36.37 -4.69 -19.92
CA LEU A 19 35.91 -5.21 -21.22
C LEU A 19 36.18 -4.17 -22.31
N ARG A 20 36.96 -4.59 -23.29
CA ARG A 20 37.47 -3.80 -24.41
C ARG A 20 36.34 -3.53 -25.40
N TRP A 21 36.22 -2.28 -25.84
CA TRP A 21 35.41 -1.90 -27.00
C TRP A 21 36.33 -1.75 -28.21
N SER A 22 36.12 -2.56 -29.25
CA SER A 22 36.68 -2.31 -30.58
C SER A 22 35.57 -1.80 -31.49
N THR A 23 35.60 -0.51 -31.82
CA THR A 23 34.72 0.11 -32.82
C THR A 23 35.42 0.15 -34.17
N THR A 24 35.11 -0.80 -35.05
CA THR A 24 35.49 -0.72 -36.47
C THR A 24 34.41 0.08 -37.20
N ARG A 25 34.74 1.31 -37.62
CA ARG A 25 33.94 2.08 -38.59
C ARG A 25 34.24 1.56 -40.00
N ALA A 26 33.26 0.99 -40.67
CA ALA A 26 33.30 0.79 -42.12
C ALA A 26 32.75 2.05 -42.80
N ARG A 27 33.60 2.76 -43.54
CA ARG A 27 33.22 3.78 -44.52
C ARG A 27 33.45 3.17 -45.90
N THR A 28 32.41 2.97 -46.70
CA THR A 28 32.53 2.67 -48.13
C THR A 28 32.23 3.94 -48.92
N ALA A 29 33.26 4.49 -49.54
CA ALA A 29 33.17 5.53 -50.56
C ALA A 29 33.12 4.85 -51.93
N VAL A 30 32.13 5.20 -52.76
CA VAL A 30 32.02 4.75 -54.15
C VAL A 30 32.87 5.68 -55.02
N ALA A 31 33.96 5.16 -55.56
CA ALA A 31 34.81 5.86 -56.52
C ALA A 31 34.44 5.43 -57.96
N TRP A 32 34.02 6.39 -58.79
CA TRP A 32 33.85 6.21 -60.22
C TRP A 32 35.19 6.29 -60.94
N ARG A 33 35.56 5.27 -61.73
CA ARG A 33 36.68 5.33 -62.67
C ARG A 33 36.20 5.08 -64.09
N ARG A 34 36.27 6.11 -64.93
CA ARG A 34 36.13 6.02 -66.39
C ARG A 34 37.37 5.33 -66.97
N ALA A 35 37.18 4.29 -67.76
CA ALA A 35 38.22 3.73 -68.62
C ALA A 35 37.88 4.07 -70.08
N GLY A 36 38.74 4.89 -70.70
CA GLY A 36 38.74 5.14 -72.13
C GLY A 36 39.51 4.02 -72.85
N ALA A 37 38.88 3.39 -73.85
CA ALA A 37 39.55 2.46 -74.74
C ALA A 37 39.87 3.15 -76.07
N ARG A 38 41.16 3.11 -76.44
CA ARG A 38 41.72 3.66 -77.67
C ARG A 38 41.79 2.53 -78.72
N ALA A 39 41.40 2.83 -79.96
CA ALA A 39 41.32 1.90 -81.09
C ALA A 39 42.68 1.59 -81.75
N GLY A 40 42.79 0.39 -82.36
CA GLY A 40 43.94 -0.03 -83.17
C GLY A 40 43.73 -1.33 -83.98
N ARG A 41 43.19 -1.16 -85.20
CA ARG A 41 43.37 -1.91 -86.48
C ARG A 41 43.54 -3.46 -86.56
N THR A 42 42.50 -4.08 -87.15
CA THR A 42 42.39 -4.97 -88.34
C THR A 42 43.46 -6.02 -88.71
N VAL A 43 43.03 -7.29 -88.91
CA VAL A 43 43.10 -8.07 -90.18
C VAL A 43 41.88 -9.02 -90.30
N ARG A 44 41.51 -9.29 -91.56
CA ARG A 44 40.29 -9.89 -92.15
C ARG A 44 39.97 -11.35 -91.81
N GLY A 45 38.67 -11.66 -91.76
CA GLY A 45 38.07 -12.98 -91.96
C GLY A 45 36.56 -12.85 -92.17
N ALA A 46 36.05 -13.26 -93.33
CA ALA A 46 34.68 -13.02 -93.78
C ALA A 46 33.67 -13.97 -93.10
N GLY A 47 32.53 -13.43 -92.69
CA GLY A 47 31.36 -14.20 -92.22
C GLY A 47 30.21 -13.26 -91.84
N ARG A 48 29.04 -13.48 -92.42
CA ARG A 48 27.88 -12.57 -92.46
C ARG A 48 27.39 -12.10 -91.08
N VAL A 49 27.03 -10.82 -91.01
CA VAL A 49 26.39 -10.17 -89.85
C VAL A 49 24.88 -10.47 -89.90
N THR A 50 24.38 -11.19 -88.89
CA THR A 50 22.96 -11.14 -88.50
C THR A 50 22.93 -10.70 -87.04
N ALA A 51 22.57 -9.43 -86.82
CA ALA A 51 22.35 -8.87 -85.50
C ALA A 51 21.02 -9.42 -84.96
N THR A 52 21.09 -10.40 -84.08
CA THR A 52 19.94 -10.83 -83.27
C THR A 52 20.10 -10.19 -81.89
N LEU A 53 19.21 -9.25 -81.59
CA LEU A 53 19.10 -8.58 -80.29
C LEU A 53 18.88 -9.64 -79.18
N LEU A 54 19.89 -9.85 -78.34
CA LEU A 54 19.71 -10.46 -77.02
C LEU A 54 19.11 -9.38 -76.10
N ALA A 55 17.78 -9.32 -76.04
CA ALA A 55 17.10 -8.60 -74.98
C ALA A 55 17.22 -9.43 -73.70
N ALA A 56 18.00 -8.92 -72.74
CA ALA A 56 18.03 -9.42 -71.38
C ALA A 56 16.67 -9.17 -70.73
N SER A 57 15.88 -10.22 -70.54
CA SER A 57 14.64 -10.16 -69.78
C SER A 57 14.96 -10.05 -68.28
N ALA A 58 15.06 -8.80 -67.81
CA ALA A 58 14.94 -8.48 -66.40
C ALA A 58 13.47 -8.66 -65.98
N LEU A 59 13.16 -9.74 -65.26
CA LEU A 59 11.96 -9.77 -64.40
C LEU A 59 12.39 -9.33 -63.00
N LEU A 60 12.39 -8.01 -62.85
CA LEU A 60 12.42 -7.31 -61.58
C LEU A 60 11.19 -7.76 -60.79
N TRP A 61 11.38 -8.62 -59.79
CA TRP A 61 10.38 -8.75 -58.74
C TRP A 61 10.39 -7.44 -57.97
N TRP A 62 9.37 -6.60 -58.19
CA TRP A 62 9.07 -5.56 -57.23
C TRP A 62 8.60 -6.30 -55.98
N PHE A 63 9.42 -6.34 -54.93
CA PHE A 63 8.89 -6.49 -53.59
C PHE A 63 8.05 -5.24 -53.34
N THR A 64 6.77 -5.23 -53.72
CA THR A 64 5.76 -4.51 -52.95
C THR A 64 5.48 -5.36 -51.72
N GLY A 65 6.52 -5.56 -50.89
CA GLY A 65 6.33 -5.96 -49.53
C GLY A 65 5.75 -4.76 -48.82
N THR A 66 4.42 -4.59 -48.88
CA THR A 66 3.72 -3.86 -47.84
C THR A 66 4.10 -4.57 -46.56
N ALA A 67 5.05 -4.02 -45.80
CA ALA A 67 5.29 -4.47 -44.45
C ALA A 67 3.96 -4.23 -43.73
N ALA A 68 3.15 -5.28 -43.64
CA ALA A 68 1.98 -5.27 -42.80
C ALA A 68 2.53 -5.02 -41.40
N THR A 69 2.42 -3.79 -40.91
CA THR A 69 2.64 -3.48 -39.51
C THR A 69 1.58 -4.26 -38.76
N GLN A 70 1.91 -5.47 -38.33
CA GLN A 70 1.09 -6.16 -37.35
C GLN A 70 0.87 -5.18 -36.19
N PRO A 71 -0.37 -5.02 -35.71
CA PRO A 71 -0.61 -4.20 -34.52
C PRO A 71 0.36 -4.66 -33.44
N LEU A 72 1.08 -3.72 -32.82
CA LEU A 72 2.02 -4.08 -31.76
C LEU A 72 1.21 -4.82 -30.68
N ALA A 73 1.60 -6.06 -30.39
CA ALA A 73 0.93 -6.84 -29.36
C ALA A 73 1.01 -6.07 -28.03
N SER A 74 -0.07 -6.10 -27.25
CA SER A 74 -0.04 -5.59 -25.87
C SER A 74 1.12 -6.24 -25.10
N PRO A 75 1.72 -5.53 -24.14
CA PRO A 75 2.80 -6.10 -23.35
C PRO A 75 2.34 -7.33 -22.55
N GLU A 76 3.27 -8.20 -22.25
CA GLU A 76 3.08 -9.31 -21.32
C GLU A 76 3.04 -8.80 -19.87
N PRO A 77 2.32 -9.46 -18.95
CA PRO A 77 2.25 -9.02 -17.55
C PRO A 77 3.60 -9.21 -16.84
N PRO A 78 3.87 -8.40 -15.79
CA PRO A 78 4.89 -8.74 -14.81
C PRO A 78 4.50 -10.02 -14.06
N SER A 79 5.46 -10.67 -13.43
CA SER A 79 5.27 -11.95 -12.72
C SER A 79 5.85 -11.92 -11.32
N ASN A 80 5.64 -12.98 -10.54
CA ASN A 80 6.20 -13.14 -9.19
C ASN A 80 5.97 -11.93 -8.28
N LEU A 81 4.77 -11.34 -8.36
CA LEU A 81 4.36 -10.30 -7.43
C LEU A 81 4.30 -10.89 -6.02
N ILE A 82 5.04 -10.31 -5.10
CA ILE A 82 4.97 -10.60 -3.67
C ILE A 82 4.54 -9.35 -2.92
N ALA A 83 3.76 -9.56 -1.87
CA ALA A 83 3.37 -8.55 -0.90
C ALA A 83 3.86 -8.98 0.48
N VAL A 84 4.68 -8.15 1.10
CA VAL A 84 5.32 -8.45 2.39
C VAL A 84 4.88 -7.40 3.40
N PRO A 85 4.20 -7.79 4.49
CA PRO A 85 3.90 -6.86 5.58
C PRO A 85 5.17 -6.20 6.11
N ALA A 86 5.10 -4.90 6.36
CA ALA A 86 6.17 -4.11 6.96
C ALA A 86 5.57 -3.08 7.92
N ASP A 87 6.38 -2.49 8.80
CA ASP A 87 5.87 -1.51 9.75
C ASP A 87 5.31 -0.30 8.99
N LEU A 88 4.06 0.04 9.29
CA LEU A 88 3.32 1.13 8.65
C LEU A 88 3.14 0.93 7.13
N GLY A 89 2.99 -0.31 6.66
CA GLY A 89 2.61 -0.56 5.28
C GLY A 89 2.87 -1.96 4.75
N ILE A 90 2.91 -2.05 3.41
CA ILE A 90 3.16 -3.29 2.68
C ILE A 90 4.22 -3.02 1.61
N TYR A 91 5.28 -3.82 1.63
CA TYR A 91 6.31 -3.80 0.59
C TYR A 91 5.94 -4.76 -0.55
N LEU A 92 5.87 -4.20 -1.75
CA LEU A 92 5.58 -4.94 -2.99
C LEU A 92 6.85 -5.07 -3.80
N GLN A 93 7.07 -6.25 -4.37
CA GLN A 93 8.14 -6.51 -5.33
C GLN A 93 7.61 -7.46 -6.41
N TRP A 94 8.05 -7.27 -7.64
CA TRP A 94 7.67 -8.14 -8.76
C TRP A 94 8.83 -8.29 -9.75
N ASP A 95 8.75 -9.33 -10.57
CA ASP A 95 9.63 -9.51 -11.72
C ASP A 95 9.10 -8.70 -12.91
N ALA A 96 10.04 -8.12 -13.66
CA ALA A 96 9.74 -7.32 -14.84
C ALA A 96 8.92 -8.10 -15.88
N SER A 97 8.10 -7.38 -16.64
CA SER A 97 7.47 -7.92 -17.85
C SER A 97 8.54 -8.51 -18.79
N PRO A 98 8.30 -9.70 -19.39
CA PRO A 98 9.16 -10.24 -20.45
C PRO A 98 9.22 -9.35 -21.70
N THR A 99 8.23 -8.47 -21.91
CA THR A 99 8.26 -7.48 -22.98
C THR A 99 9.46 -6.54 -22.81
N PRO A 100 10.25 -6.27 -23.86
CA PRO A 100 11.47 -5.50 -23.72
C PRO A 100 11.24 -4.15 -23.03
N VAL A 101 12.00 -3.87 -21.96
CA VAL A 101 11.81 -2.68 -21.10
C VAL A 101 11.71 -1.35 -21.87
N ARG A 102 12.41 -1.22 -23.00
CA ARG A 102 12.34 -0.02 -23.88
C ARG A 102 10.94 0.23 -24.47
N GLN A 103 10.09 -0.78 -24.49
CA GLN A 103 8.72 -0.73 -24.98
C GLN A 103 7.73 -0.45 -23.83
N ILE A 104 8.13 -0.69 -22.57
CA ILE A 104 7.31 -0.39 -21.40
C ILE A 104 7.52 1.07 -20.99
N SER A 105 6.41 1.77 -20.76
CA SER A 105 6.40 3.14 -20.22
C SER A 105 6.31 3.13 -18.69
N GLU A 106 5.38 2.35 -18.15
CA GLU A 106 5.10 2.30 -16.70
C GLU A 106 4.59 0.92 -16.25
N TYR A 107 4.72 0.66 -14.94
CA TYR A 107 3.91 -0.31 -14.23
C TYR A 107 2.82 0.39 -13.43
N ARG A 108 1.64 -0.23 -13.36
CA ARG A 108 0.52 0.23 -12.54
C ARG A 108 0.25 -0.77 -11.45
N ILE A 109 0.10 -0.27 -10.24
CA ILE A 109 -0.13 -1.05 -9.04
C ILE A 109 -1.56 -0.81 -8.60
N GLU A 110 -2.33 -1.89 -8.54
CA GLU A 110 -3.71 -1.91 -8.08
C GLU A 110 -3.76 -2.52 -6.68
N ARG A 111 -4.55 -1.91 -5.80
CA ARG A 111 -4.92 -2.44 -4.49
C ARG A 111 -6.43 -2.64 -4.43
N PHE A 112 -6.85 -3.69 -3.75
CA PHE A 112 -8.24 -3.97 -3.46
C PHE A 112 -8.38 -4.46 -2.02
N ARG A 113 -9.35 -3.91 -1.28
CA ARG A 113 -9.79 -4.43 0.01
C ARG A 113 -11.11 -5.17 -0.18
N GLU A 114 -11.32 -6.26 0.54
CA GLU A 114 -12.63 -6.89 0.60
C GLU A 114 -13.67 -5.91 1.18
N GLY A 115 -14.83 -5.82 0.52
CA GLY A 115 -15.87 -4.83 0.82
C GLY A 115 -15.78 -3.54 0.00
N ASP A 116 -14.63 -3.23 -0.62
CA ASP A 116 -14.55 -2.10 -1.55
C ASP A 116 -15.39 -2.38 -2.81
N SER A 117 -16.07 -1.35 -3.32
CA SER A 117 -16.85 -1.47 -4.55
C SER A 117 -15.98 -1.64 -5.80
N ALA A 118 -14.70 -1.24 -5.72
CA ALA A 118 -13.75 -1.32 -6.82
C ALA A 118 -12.30 -1.33 -6.32
N ALA A 119 -11.41 -1.89 -7.12
CA ALA A 119 -9.98 -1.78 -6.89
C ALA A 119 -9.45 -0.41 -7.32
N VAL A 120 -8.37 0.07 -6.68
CA VAL A 120 -7.80 1.40 -6.88
C VAL A 120 -6.38 1.30 -7.39
N ILE A 121 -6.03 2.10 -8.41
CA ILE A 121 -4.63 2.27 -8.82
C ILE A 121 -3.95 3.19 -7.81
N ILE A 122 -3.19 2.60 -6.88
CA ILE A 122 -2.48 3.35 -5.84
C ILE A 122 -1.20 4.00 -6.35
N ARG A 123 -0.60 3.44 -7.41
CA ARG A 123 0.66 3.96 -7.95
C ARG A 123 0.88 3.62 -9.41
N ARG A 124 1.60 4.53 -10.08
CA ARG A 124 2.26 4.31 -11.36
C ARG A 124 3.74 4.54 -11.19
N VAL A 125 4.57 3.61 -11.66
CA VAL A 125 6.03 3.66 -11.51
C VAL A 125 6.70 3.45 -12.86
N PRO A 126 7.87 4.04 -13.11
CA PRO A 126 8.57 3.86 -14.38
C PRO A 126 8.99 2.39 -14.58
N ALA A 127 9.20 1.98 -15.83
CA ALA A 127 9.55 0.60 -16.19
C ALA A 127 10.81 0.01 -15.51
N GLY A 128 11.69 0.86 -14.98
CA GLY A 128 12.88 0.44 -14.23
C GLY A 128 12.66 0.21 -12.73
N GLN A 129 11.50 0.58 -12.20
CA GLN A 129 11.14 0.38 -10.80
C GLN A 129 10.28 -0.88 -10.65
N LEU A 130 10.79 -1.85 -9.90
CA LEU A 130 10.19 -3.18 -9.71
C LEU A 130 9.73 -3.42 -8.26
N SER A 131 9.59 -2.33 -7.49
CA SER A 131 9.10 -2.38 -6.12
C SER A 131 8.33 -1.12 -5.74
N HIS A 132 7.48 -1.23 -4.72
CA HIS A 132 6.75 -0.11 -4.16
C HIS A 132 6.41 -0.38 -2.70
N PHE A 133 6.51 0.64 -1.85
CA PHE A 133 6.01 0.59 -0.48
C PHE A 133 4.67 1.32 -0.42
N ASP A 134 3.60 0.60 -0.07
CA ASP A 134 2.27 1.15 0.12
C ASP A 134 2.01 1.41 1.61
N SER A 135 1.93 2.69 1.97
CA SER A 135 1.62 3.19 3.31
C SER A 135 0.27 3.94 3.35
N THR A 136 -0.62 3.67 2.38
CA THR A 136 -1.88 4.43 2.21
C THR A 136 -3.12 3.60 2.53
N GLY A 137 -2.93 2.39 3.04
CA GLY A 137 -3.99 1.54 3.57
C GLY A 137 -4.34 1.89 5.01
N LEU A 138 -5.29 1.15 5.57
CA LEU A 138 -5.62 1.16 6.98
C LEU A 138 -4.86 0.01 7.67
N GLY A 139 -4.37 0.27 8.88
CA GLY A 139 -3.77 -0.74 9.75
C GLY A 139 -4.70 -1.93 9.97
N GLY A 140 -4.14 -3.12 10.07
CA GLY A 140 -4.87 -4.35 10.43
C GLY A 140 -5.72 -4.93 9.30
N VAL A 141 -5.78 -4.27 8.15
CA VAL A 141 -6.60 -4.70 7.01
C VAL A 141 -5.78 -5.53 6.02
N GLU A 142 -6.36 -6.65 5.55
CA GLU A 142 -5.81 -7.42 4.42
C GLU A 142 -6.14 -6.76 3.07
N TYR A 143 -5.13 -6.69 2.22
CA TYR A 143 -5.22 -6.16 0.87
C TYR A 143 -4.78 -7.18 -0.17
N ARG A 144 -5.47 -7.16 -1.31
CA ARG A 144 -5.08 -7.84 -2.54
C ARG A 144 -4.41 -6.85 -3.50
N TYR A 145 -3.23 -7.18 -3.99
CA TYR A 145 -2.46 -6.39 -4.94
C TYR A 145 -2.34 -7.09 -6.29
N ARG A 146 -2.29 -6.29 -7.37
CA ARG A 146 -1.92 -6.74 -8.72
C ARG A 146 -1.07 -5.67 -9.40
N VAL A 147 -0.17 -6.09 -10.29
CA VAL A 147 0.64 -5.17 -11.09
C VAL A 147 0.46 -5.48 -12.57
N ARG A 148 0.44 -4.46 -13.42
CA ARG A 148 0.45 -4.63 -14.89
C ARG A 148 1.37 -3.64 -15.56
N ALA A 149 1.88 -4.02 -16.72
CA ALA A 149 2.71 -3.16 -17.56
C ALA A 149 1.84 -2.34 -18.52
N ARG A 150 2.32 -1.16 -18.91
CA ARG A 150 1.79 -0.37 -20.02
C ARG A 150 2.91 0.01 -20.96
N ASP A 151 2.66 -0.06 -22.26
CA ASP A 151 3.64 0.34 -23.26
C ASP A 151 3.57 1.85 -23.58
N TRP A 152 4.44 2.33 -24.48
CA TRP A 152 4.42 3.72 -24.96
C TRP A 152 3.24 4.05 -25.89
N PHE A 153 2.56 3.03 -26.40
CA PHE A 153 1.37 3.14 -27.24
C PHE A 153 0.08 3.05 -26.42
N LEU A 154 0.20 3.11 -25.09
CA LEU A 154 -0.91 3.11 -24.15
C LEU A 154 -1.70 1.80 -24.07
N ASN A 155 -1.13 0.69 -24.52
CA ASN A 155 -1.67 -0.65 -24.35
C ASN A 155 -1.28 -1.20 -22.99
N ASP A 156 -2.26 -1.74 -22.26
CA ASP A 156 -2.03 -2.40 -20.98
C ASP A 156 -1.87 -3.92 -21.18
N SER A 157 -1.00 -4.54 -20.40
CA SER A 157 -0.97 -6.00 -20.24
C SER A 157 -2.20 -6.47 -19.45
N PRO A 158 -2.50 -7.78 -19.45
CA PRO A 158 -3.22 -8.40 -18.34
C PRO A 158 -2.59 -8.05 -16.98
N TRP A 159 -3.34 -8.24 -15.91
CA TRP A 159 -2.81 -8.15 -14.55
C TRP A 159 -1.92 -9.36 -14.24
N SER A 160 -0.92 -9.18 -13.39
CA SER A 160 -0.21 -10.29 -12.73
C SER A 160 -1.16 -11.15 -11.91
N ASP A 161 -0.69 -12.33 -11.51
CA ASP A 161 -1.29 -13.06 -10.40
C ASP A 161 -1.34 -12.17 -9.15
N PRO A 162 -2.39 -12.31 -8.31
CA PRO A 162 -2.56 -11.46 -7.14
C PRO A 162 -1.61 -11.88 -6.00
N ALA A 163 -1.20 -10.88 -5.22
CA ALA A 163 -0.54 -11.09 -3.93
C ALA A 163 -1.41 -10.52 -2.79
N PHE A 164 -1.31 -11.11 -1.61
CA PHE A 164 -2.10 -10.73 -0.43
C PHE A 164 -1.19 -10.43 0.74
N ALA A 165 -1.52 -9.40 1.52
CA ALA A 165 -0.83 -9.08 2.76
C ALA A 165 -1.72 -8.22 3.65
N THR A 166 -1.60 -8.40 4.96
CA THR A 166 -2.20 -7.52 5.98
C THR A 166 -1.28 -6.34 6.24
N TYR A 167 -1.84 -5.12 6.22
CA TYR A 167 -1.12 -3.91 6.59
C TYR A 167 -0.79 -3.99 8.07
N ARG A 168 0.49 -3.96 8.42
CA ARG A 168 0.92 -3.99 9.82
C ARG A 168 1.01 -2.58 10.38
N ASP A 169 0.21 -2.28 11.38
CA ASP A 169 0.32 -1.06 12.19
C ASP A 169 0.83 -1.43 13.60
N PRO A 170 1.98 -0.91 14.05
CA PRO A 170 2.44 -1.07 15.43
C PRO A 170 1.99 0.04 16.39
N GLU A 171 1.32 1.10 15.90
CA GLU A 171 0.93 2.25 16.70
C GLU A 171 -0.46 2.02 17.32
N ALA A 172 -0.56 2.09 18.65
CA ALA A 172 -1.84 2.03 19.32
C ALA A 172 -2.61 3.34 19.19
N PRO A 173 -3.96 3.31 19.26
CA PRO A 173 -4.75 4.54 19.34
C PRO A 173 -4.38 5.40 20.55
N ALA A 174 -4.73 6.67 20.49
CA ALA A 174 -4.75 7.56 21.64
C ALA A 174 -5.72 7.04 22.72
N PRO A 175 -5.45 7.28 24.02
CA PRO A 175 -6.42 6.97 25.07
C PRO A 175 -7.73 7.72 24.82
N PRO A 176 -8.90 7.11 25.09
CA PRO A 176 -10.17 7.82 25.04
C PRO A 176 -10.21 8.99 26.03
N ASP A 177 -10.69 10.14 25.57
CA ASP A 177 -10.78 11.36 26.36
C ASP A 177 -12.18 11.60 26.94
N SER A 178 -12.24 12.46 27.96
CA SER A 178 -13.50 12.98 28.53
C SER A 178 -14.48 11.90 29.01
N ILE A 179 -13.96 10.81 29.58
CA ILE A 179 -14.79 9.79 30.22
C ILE A 179 -15.61 10.40 31.37
N SER A 180 -16.89 10.04 31.43
CA SER A 180 -17.82 10.45 32.47
C SER A 180 -18.70 9.28 32.91
N VAL A 181 -19.14 9.32 34.16
CA VAL A 181 -20.10 8.35 34.71
C VAL A 181 -21.25 9.11 35.36
N THR A 182 -22.47 8.74 35.00
CA THR A 182 -23.70 9.33 35.53
C THR A 182 -24.64 8.26 36.07
N VAL A 183 -25.42 8.59 37.09
CA VAL A 183 -26.44 7.68 37.61
C VAL A 183 -27.62 7.62 36.65
N ASN A 184 -28.00 6.41 36.26
CA ASN A 184 -29.15 6.10 35.43
C ASN A 184 -30.16 5.26 36.24
N PRO A 185 -31.48 5.34 35.98
CA PRO A 185 -32.46 4.50 36.67
C PRO A 185 -32.22 2.98 36.59
N ARG A 186 -31.36 2.54 35.66
CA ARG A 186 -31.01 1.14 35.43
C ARG A 186 -29.57 0.78 35.78
N GLY A 187 -28.79 1.70 36.37
CA GLY A 187 -27.39 1.45 36.73
C GLY A 187 -26.48 2.67 36.55
N LEU A 188 -25.20 2.46 36.26
CA LEU A 188 -24.23 3.52 35.96
C LEU A 188 -24.05 3.65 34.45
N PHE A 189 -24.24 4.86 33.93
CA PHE A 189 -24.06 5.16 32.51
C PHE A 189 -22.69 5.81 32.31
N VAL A 190 -21.82 5.12 31.57
CA VAL A 190 -20.45 5.53 31.23
C VAL A 190 -20.45 6.07 29.80
N ASP A 191 -19.86 7.22 29.56
CA ASP A 191 -19.78 7.87 28.25
C ASP A 191 -18.39 8.49 28.05
N TRP A 192 -17.90 8.55 26.81
CA TRP A 192 -16.61 9.12 26.46
C TRP A 192 -16.62 9.72 25.06
N VAL A 193 -15.59 10.52 24.72
CA VAL A 193 -15.45 11.11 23.39
C VAL A 193 -14.82 10.10 22.42
N ALA A 194 -15.33 10.07 21.18
CA ALA A 194 -14.81 9.20 20.14
C ALA A 194 -13.37 9.58 19.72
N ASN A 195 -12.51 8.56 19.67
CA ASN A 195 -11.26 8.54 18.94
C ASN A 195 -11.47 8.86 17.44
N GLN A 196 -10.42 9.34 16.77
CA GLN A 196 -10.48 9.84 15.39
C GLN A 196 -9.65 9.01 14.40
N GLU A 197 -8.97 7.99 14.91
CA GLU A 197 -8.15 7.06 14.15
C GLU A 197 -9.03 6.28 13.16
N PRO A 198 -8.68 6.27 11.86
CA PRO A 198 -9.52 5.70 10.82
C PRO A 198 -9.58 4.17 10.86
N ASP A 199 -8.66 3.54 11.58
CA ASP A 199 -8.56 2.11 11.82
C ASP A 199 -8.94 1.71 13.25
N LEU A 200 -9.66 2.58 13.97
CA LEU A 200 -10.28 2.22 15.25
C LEU A 200 -11.26 1.05 15.05
N ALA A 201 -11.11 0.00 15.88
CA ALA A 201 -11.97 -1.17 15.86
C ALA A 201 -13.03 -1.11 16.98
N GLU A 202 -12.60 -0.98 18.24
CA GLU A 202 -13.49 -1.04 19.39
C GLU A 202 -12.96 -0.28 20.60
N TYR A 203 -13.80 -0.10 21.61
CA TYR A 203 -13.45 0.34 22.94
C TYR A 203 -13.62 -0.79 23.94
N ARG A 204 -12.70 -0.91 24.90
CA ARG A 204 -12.85 -1.82 26.04
C ARG A 204 -13.11 -1.02 27.31
N VAL A 205 -14.17 -1.39 28.02
CA VAL A 205 -14.55 -0.75 29.27
C VAL A 205 -14.11 -1.61 30.42
N TYR A 206 -13.39 -1.00 31.36
CA TYR A 206 -12.88 -1.62 32.56
C TYR A 206 -13.57 -1.05 33.80
N ARG A 207 -13.85 -1.91 34.77
CA ARG A 207 -14.47 -1.56 36.05
C ARG A 207 -13.74 -2.26 37.20
N ALA A 208 -13.63 -1.58 38.33
CA ALA A 208 -13.24 -2.15 39.62
C ALA A 208 -14.11 -1.54 40.71
N GLU A 209 -14.33 -2.26 41.80
CA GLU A 209 -14.66 -1.60 43.07
C GLU A 209 -13.47 -0.76 43.52
N GLU A 210 -13.72 0.33 44.25
CA GLU A 210 -12.65 1.22 44.69
C GLU A 210 -11.57 0.46 45.49
N GLY A 211 -10.32 0.57 45.05
CA GLY A 211 -9.17 -0.15 45.63
C GLY A 211 -8.97 -1.58 45.12
N GLN A 212 -9.80 -2.08 44.20
CA GLN A 212 -9.64 -3.37 43.53
C GLN A 212 -8.98 -3.24 42.15
N ALA A 213 -8.58 -4.38 41.58
CA ALA A 213 -8.04 -4.44 40.23
C ALA A 213 -9.14 -4.28 39.17
N LEU A 214 -8.86 -3.46 38.15
CA LEU A 214 -9.73 -3.27 36.98
C LEU A 214 -9.91 -4.59 36.22
N GLN A 215 -11.15 -4.89 35.86
CA GLN A 215 -11.54 -6.01 35.01
C GLN A 215 -12.31 -5.49 33.81
N GLN A 216 -12.09 -6.09 32.64
CA GLN A 216 -12.87 -5.76 31.45
C GLN A 216 -14.31 -6.23 31.65
N VAL A 217 -15.27 -5.31 31.49
CA VAL A 217 -16.71 -5.58 31.63
C VAL A 217 -17.46 -5.43 30.31
N ALA A 218 -16.86 -4.80 29.30
CA ALA A 218 -17.42 -4.72 27.96
C ALA A 218 -16.37 -4.49 26.87
N ALA A 219 -16.73 -4.84 25.64
CA ALA A 219 -16.10 -4.38 24.39
C ALA A 219 -17.20 -3.87 23.45
N ARG A 220 -17.05 -2.69 22.86
CA ARG A 220 -18.06 -2.05 21.99
C ARG A 220 -17.48 -1.07 20.98
N GLU A 221 -18.14 -0.93 19.85
CA GLU A 221 -17.85 0.13 18.86
C GLU A 221 -18.44 1.49 19.27
N GLN A 222 -19.49 1.51 20.10
CA GLN A 222 -20.13 2.75 20.56
C GLN A 222 -19.38 3.38 21.73
N THR A 223 -19.51 4.70 21.86
CA THR A 223 -18.84 5.51 22.89
C THR A 223 -19.56 5.55 24.25
N GLN A 224 -20.42 4.59 24.52
CA GLN A 224 -21.26 4.57 25.72
C GLN A 224 -21.45 3.16 26.28
N TYR A 225 -21.67 3.07 27.59
CA TYR A 225 -21.98 1.88 28.37
C TYR A 225 -23.09 2.12 29.35
N LEU A 226 -24.02 1.18 29.50
CA LEU A 226 -24.85 1.10 30.69
C LEU A 226 -24.46 -0.13 31.50
N ASP A 227 -23.77 0.11 32.61
CA ASP A 227 -23.47 -0.89 33.61
C ASP A 227 -24.71 -1.13 34.49
N ARG A 228 -25.41 -2.22 34.18
CA ARG A 228 -26.62 -2.64 34.91
C ARG A 228 -26.30 -3.51 36.13
N GLU A 229 -25.04 -3.87 36.31
CA GLU A 229 -24.60 -4.76 37.40
C GLU A 229 -24.04 -3.96 38.58
N ALA A 230 -23.80 -2.66 38.42
CA ALA A 230 -23.39 -1.77 39.50
C ALA A 230 -24.43 -1.76 40.64
N LEU A 231 -23.96 -2.08 41.86
CA LEU A 231 -24.79 -2.11 43.06
C LEU A 231 -24.86 -0.73 43.74
N THR A 232 -25.94 -0.50 44.49
CA THR A 232 -26.08 0.69 45.35
C THR A 232 -25.09 0.64 46.52
N ALA A 233 -24.64 1.82 46.96
CA ALA A 233 -23.68 1.99 48.04
C ALA A 233 -22.29 1.35 47.81
N VAL A 234 -21.94 1.00 46.56
CA VAL A 234 -20.62 0.50 46.17
C VAL A 234 -19.95 1.52 45.22
N PRO A 235 -18.78 2.08 45.56
CA PRO A 235 -18.03 2.94 44.66
C PRO A 235 -17.29 2.10 43.62
N TYR A 236 -17.47 2.44 42.34
CA TYR A 236 -16.78 1.82 41.22
C TYR A 236 -15.85 2.82 40.53
N VAL A 237 -14.70 2.35 40.08
CA VAL A 237 -13.77 3.09 39.21
C VAL A 237 -13.89 2.55 37.80
N TYR A 238 -14.08 3.43 36.82
CA TYR A 238 -14.12 3.09 35.41
C TYR A 238 -12.93 3.66 34.66
N ARG A 239 -12.47 2.92 33.65
CA ARG A 239 -11.54 3.37 32.61
C ARG A 239 -11.96 2.77 31.26
N VAL A 240 -11.58 3.43 30.18
CA VAL A 240 -11.81 2.93 28.82
C VAL A 240 -10.50 2.96 28.04
N THR A 241 -10.26 1.94 27.21
CA THR A 241 -9.19 1.93 26.20
C THR A 241 -9.82 1.86 24.81
N ALA A 242 -9.07 2.30 23.81
CA ALA A 242 -9.37 2.13 22.40
C ALA A 242 -8.48 1.02 21.82
N VAL A 243 -9.01 0.26 20.86
CA VAL A 243 -8.30 -0.82 20.17
C VAL A 243 -8.45 -0.61 18.67
N ASP A 244 -7.36 -0.68 17.93
CA ASP A 244 -7.36 -0.59 16.46
C ASP A 244 -7.62 -1.94 15.78
N LEU A 245 -7.73 -1.92 14.45
CA LEU A 245 -7.91 -3.10 13.60
C LEU A 245 -6.67 -4.02 13.58
N SER A 246 -5.50 -3.52 13.97
CA SER A 246 -4.27 -4.33 14.14
C SER A 246 -4.22 -5.03 15.51
N GLY A 247 -5.15 -4.71 16.41
CA GLY A 247 -5.23 -5.24 17.77
C GLY A 247 -4.36 -4.50 18.79
N ASN A 248 -3.80 -3.33 18.45
CA ASN A 248 -3.07 -2.52 19.42
C ASN A 248 -4.06 -1.82 20.36
N GLU A 249 -3.83 -1.94 21.66
CA GLU A 249 -4.68 -1.32 22.69
C GLU A 249 -4.00 -0.07 23.25
N SER A 250 -4.76 1.02 23.34
CA SER A 250 -4.30 2.30 23.87
C SER A 250 -3.95 2.19 25.36
N PRO A 251 -3.17 3.16 25.90
CA PRO A 251 -3.24 3.46 27.33
C PRO A 251 -4.71 3.71 27.76
N PRO A 252 -5.07 3.45 29.02
CA PRO A 252 -6.42 3.73 29.50
C PRO A 252 -6.65 5.24 29.63
N SER A 253 -7.92 5.64 29.50
CA SER A 253 -8.43 6.96 29.86
C SER A 253 -8.10 7.33 31.31
N ASP A 254 -8.39 8.58 31.67
CA ASP A 254 -8.51 8.99 33.07
C ASP A 254 -9.48 8.07 33.84
N SER A 255 -9.27 7.98 35.16
CA SER A 255 -10.19 7.23 36.03
C SER A 255 -11.34 8.11 36.46
N VAL A 256 -12.57 7.58 36.40
CA VAL A 256 -13.74 8.28 36.90
C VAL A 256 -14.51 7.39 37.89
N LEU A 257 -14.99 7.99 38.96
CA LEU A 257 -15.74 7.31 40.02
C LEU A 257 -17.23 7.34 39.71
N GLY A 258 -17.88 6.18 39.83
CA GLY A 258 -19.32 6.01 39.79
C GLY A 258 -19.85 5.50 41.12
N PHE A 259 -20.95 6.06 41.59
CA PHE A 259 -21.57 5.67 42.85
C PHE A 259 -23.09 5.85 42.75
N ILE A 260 -23.85 4.80 43.04
CA ILE A 260 -25.31 4.87 43.16
C ILE A 260 -25.63 4.97 44.66
N PRO A 261 -26.21 6.09 45.15
CA PRO A 261 -26.56 6.23 46.56
C PRO A 261 -27.57 5.18 47.01
N ASP A 262 -27.53 4.82 48.29
CA ASP A 262 -28.60 4.04 48.90
C ASP A 262 -29.89 4.89 48.95
N GLY A 263 -30.96 4.35 48.36
CA GLY A 263 -32.28 4.97 48.30
C GLY A 263 -33.19 4.58 49.46
N ILE A 264 -32.77 3.69 50.35
CA ILE A 264 -33.56 3.23 51.49
C ILE A 264 -33.50 4.30 52.60
N PRO A 265 -34.64 4.96 52.96
CA PRO A 265 -34.66 5.90 54.07
C PRO A 265 -34.32 5.19 55.38
N PRO A 266 -33.67 5.87 56.35
CA PRO A 266 -33.49 5.32 57.68
C PRO A 266 -34.82 4.85 58.28
N GLY A 267 -34.80 3.73 59.01
CA GLY A 267 -35.98 3.27 59.73
C GLY A 267 -36.55 4.38 60.61
N ARG A 268 -37.89 4.45 60.70
CA ARG A 268 -38.57 5.42 61.57
C ARG A 268 -38.09 5.23 63.01
N VAL A 269 -37.59 6.29 63.63
CA VAL A 269 -37.23 6.26 65.06
C VAL A 269 -38.49 5.95 65.88
N THR A 270 -38.44 4.87 66.65
CA THR A 270 -39.48 4.49 67.63
C THR A 270 -38.90 4.63 69.04
N GLY A 271 -39.73 5.00 70.03
CA GLY A 271 -39.30 5.14 71.42
C GLY A 271 -38.97 6.56 71.91
N PHE A 272 -39.34 7.61 71.17
CA PHE A 272 -39.31 8.97 71.71
C PHE A 272 -40.34 9.11 72.83
N VAL A 273 -39.87 9.24 74.07
CA VAL A 273 -40.66 9.71 75.21
C VAL A 273 -40.22 11.13 75.52
N ALA A 274 -41.10 12.10 75.28
CA ALA A 274 -40.88 13.46 75.74
C ALA A 274 -41.30 13.54 77.21
N GLU A 275 -40.35 13.62 78.13
CA GLU A 275 -40.65 13.97 79.52
C GLU A 275 -40.81 15.49 79.61
N GLY A 276 -42.06 15.94 79.69
CA GLY A 276 -42.38 17.32 79.99
C GLY A 276 -42.24 17.57 81.49
N THR A 277 -41.24 18.32 81.93
CA THR A 277 -41.25 18.90 83.28
C THR A 277 -42.26 20.05 83.29
N ALA A 278 -43.36 19.88 84.02
CA ALA A 278 -44.29 20.97 84.29
C ALA A 278 -43.56 22.08 85.09
N LYS A 279 -43.51 23.29 84.54
CA LYS A 279 -43.18 24.49 85.32
C LYS A 279 -44.39 24.84 86.19
N GLY A 280 -44.18 24.86 87.50
CA GLY A 280 -45.10 25.46 88.47
C GLY A 280 -45.12 26.98 88.42
#